data_AF-A0A923B218-F1
#
_entry.id   AF-A0A923B218-F1
#
_cell.length_a   1.000
_cell.length_b   1.000
_cell.length_c   1.000
_cell.angle_alpha   90.00
_cell.angle_beta   90.00
_cell.angle_gamma   90.00
#
_symmetry.space_group_name_H-M   'P 1'
#
loop_
_entity.id
_entity.type
_entity.pdbx_description
1 polymer ?
#
loop_
_entity_poly.entity_id
_entity_poly.type
_entity_poly.pdbx_seq_one_letter_code
_entity_poly.pdbx_strand_id
1 'polypeptide(L)'
;MKKEIFGSILVVMAILAVNMGFVWYESSRMKPSDAEVTITGFKQSRPQLMNWVSVPVGDIRYDVCIGPTMAFPALPSGPSCYVFDDQGQLFDWTPNVGEGHPVDEFHNLARNQ
;
A
#
# COMPACT_ATOMS: atom_id res chain seq x y z
N MET A 1 45.31 1.29 -1.40
CA MET A 1 44.27 1.44 -0.37
C MET A 1 43.13 2.40 -0.76
N LYS A 2 43.39 3.66 -1.14
CA LYS A 2 42.30 4.62 -1.49
C LYS A 2 41.44 4.24 -2.71
N LYS A 3 42.01 3.58 -3.72
CA LYS A 3 41.28 3.18 -4.95
C LYS A 3 40.25 2.07 -4.70
N GLU A 4 40.58 1.09 -3.85
CA GLU A 4 39.67 0.00 -3.46
C GLU A 4 38.44 0.52 -2.71
N ILE A 5 38.65 1.47 -1.78
CA ILE A 5 37.56 2.07 -0.99
C ILE A 5 36.58 2.83 -1.90
N PHE A 6 37.08 3.55 -2.89
CA PHE A 6 36.23 4.30 -3.81
C PHE A 6 35.35 3.38 -4.68
N GLY A 7 35.90 2.25 -5.13
CA GLY A 7 35.14 1.23 -5.86
C GLY A 7 33.99 0.67 -5.04
N SER A 8 34.24 0.29 -3.77
CA SER A 8 33.20 -0.22 -2.89
C SER A 8 32.08 0.79 -2.61
N ILE A 9 32.42 2.07 -2.42
CA ILE A 9 31.44 3.14 -2.19
C ILE A 9 30.51 3.28 -3.41
N LEU A 10 31.07 3.28 -4.63
CA LEU A 10 30.25 3.39 -5.84
C LEU A 10 29.26 2.22 -6.00
N VAL A 11 29.69 1.00 -5.68
CA VAL A 11 28.82 -0.18 -5.73
C VAL A 11 27.67 -0.05 -4.73
N VAL A 12 27.96 0.35 -3.48
CA VAL A 12 26.91 0.54 -2.46
C VAL A 12 25.93 1.64 -2.89
N MET A 13 26.43 2.76 -3.41
CA MET A 13 25.58 3.85 -3.91
C MET A 13 24.68 3.42 -5.07
N ALA A 14 25.20 2.61 -5.99
CA ALA A 14 24.41 2.06 -7.10
C ALA A 14 23.29 1.15 -6.59
N ILE A 15 23.58 0.27 -5.62
CA ILE A 15 22.57 -0.61 -5.02
C ILE A 15 21.49 0.22 -4.33
N LEU A 16 21.86 1.25 -3.56
CA LEU A 16 20.90 2.11 -2.88
C LEU A 16 20.00 2.87 -3.87
N ALA A 17 20.58 3.41 -4.94
CA ALA A 17 19.83 4.13 -5.97
C ALA A 17 18.80 3.21 -6.68
N VAL A 18 19.18 1.97 -6.99
CA VAL A 18 18.27 0.98 -7.59
C VAL A 18 17.13 0.64 -6.62
N ASN A 19 17.43 0.41 -5.34
CA ASN A 19 16.41 0.10 -4.34
C ASN A 19 15.45 1.28 -4.12
N MET A 20 15.96 2.51 -4.04
CA MET A 20 15.12 3.72 -3.93
C MET A 20 14.22 3.89 -5.15
N GLY A 21 14.76 3.71 -6.36
CA GLY A 21 13.97 3.79 -7.60
C GLY A 21 12.85 2.74 -7.63
N PHE A 22 13.13 1.52 -7.19
CA PHE A 22 12.14 0.45 -7.11
C PHE A 22 11.02 0.78 -6.11
N VAL A 23 11.36 1.23 -4.90
CA VAL A 23 10.39 1.63 -3.87
C VAL A 23 9.51 2.78 -4.37
N TRP A 24 10.11 3.79 -4.99
CA TRP A 24 9.37 4.93 -5.54
C TRP A 24 8.42 4.53 -6.68
N TYR A 25 8.87 3.65 -7.57
CA TYR A 25 8.05 3.13 -8.66
C TYR A 25 6.84 2.35 -8.14
N GLU A 26 7.06 1.43 -7.21
CA GLU A 26 5.98 0.61 -6.63
C GLU A 26 5.00 1.47 -5.82
N SER A 27 5.50 2.39 -4.99
CA SER A 27 4.64 3.34 -4.26
C SER A 27 3.76 4.16 -5.21
N SER A 28 4.33 4.60 -6.34
CA SER A 28 3.60 5.41 -7.32
C SER A 28 2.51 4.61 -8.05
N ARG A 29 2.69 3.30 -8.25
CA ARG A 29 1.68 2.42 -8.86
C ARG A 29 0.55 2.05 -7.91
N MET A 30 0.85 2.01 -6.61
CA MET A 30 -0.16 1.70 -5.59
C MET A 30 -1.12 2.85 -5.34
N LYS A 31 -0.72 4.09 -5.67
CA LYS A 31 -1.59 5.26 -5.56
C LYS A 31 -2.85 5.10 -6.42
N PRO A 32 -4.05 5.27 -5.85
CA PRO A 32 -5.30 5.31 -6.61
C PRO A 32 -5.29 6.49 -7.58
N SER A 33 -5.75 6.24 -8.80
CA SER A 33 -6.07 7.28 -9.78
C SER A 33 -7.44 7.91 -9.53
N ASP A 34 -7.74 9.02 -10.19
CA ASP A 34 -9.05 9.69 -10.07
C ASP A 34 -10.22 8.83 -10.61
N ALA A 35 -9.95 7.76 -11.35
CA ALA A 35 -10.96 6.78 -11.76
C ALA A 35 -11.24 5.73 -10.67
N GLU A 36 -10.38 5.65 -9.66
CA GLU A 36 -10.34 4.63 -8.60
C GLU A 36 -10.91 5.12 -7.26
N VAL A 37 -11.48 6.32 -7.23
CA VAL A 37 -12.12 6.88 -6.03
C VAL A 37 -13.45 6.21 -5.69
N THR A 38 -13.97 5.35 -6.57
CA THR A 38 -15.18 4.55 -6.30
C THR A 38 -14.85 3.08 -6.32
N ILE A 39 -15.54 2.29 -5.49
CA ILE A 39 -15.37 0.83 -5.44
C ILE A 39 -15.60 0.18 -6.81
N THR A 40 -16.54 0.70 -7.60
CA THR A 40 -16.82 0.22 -8.96
C THR A 40 -15.65 0.52 -9.89
N GLY A 41 -15.13 1.75 -9.89
CA GLY A 41 -13.98 2.13 -10.68
C GLY A 41 -12.72 1.34 -10.28
N PHE A 42 -12.52 1.14 -8.98
CA PHE A 42 -11.41 0.35 -8.43
C PHE A 42 -11.45 -1.12 -8.87
N LYS A 43 -12.62 -1.75 -8.81
CA LYS A 43 -12.80 -3.14 -9.29
C LYS A 43 -12.58 -3.28 -10.80
N GLN A 44 -12.94 -2.26 -11.57
CA GLN A 44 -12.74 -2.25 -13.03
C GLN A 44 -11.26 -2.06 -13.40
N SER A 45 -10.55 -1.15 -12.73
CA SER A 45 -9.14 -0.87 -13.03
C SER A 45 -8.20 -1.97 -12.52
N ARG A 46 -8.58 -2.70 -11.47
CA ARG A 46 -7.74 -3.71 -10.82
C ARG A 46 -8.48 -5.05 -10.61
N PRO A 47 -8.75 -5.80 -11.69
CA PRO A 47 -9.49 -7.07 -11.60
C PRO A 47 -8.69 -8.22 -10.97
N GLN A 48 -7.41 -8.02 -10.62
CA GLN A 48 -6.50 -9.08 -10.20
C GLN A 48 -6.64 -9.39 -8.70
N LEU A 49 -6.74 -10.67 -8.32
CA LEU A 49 -6.70 -11.24 -6.95
C LEU A 49 -6.65 -10.21 -5.80
N MET A 50 -7.78 -9.54 -5.57
CA MET A 50 -7.97 -8.64 -4.43
C MET A 50 -8.75 -9.37 -3.36
N ASN A 51 -8.27 -9.30 -2.12
CA ASN A 51 -9.04 -9.79 -0.98
C ASN A 51 -9.92 -8.65 -0.48
N TRP A 52 -11.24 -8.84 -0.60
CA TRP A 52 -12.23 -7.89 -0.11
C TRP A 52 -12.78 -8.37 1.23
N VAL A 53 -12.84 -7.46 2.19
CA VAL A 53 -13.40 -7.70 3.52
C VAL A 53 -14.28 -6.52 3.88
N SER A 54 -15.53 -6.77 4.24
CA SER A 54 -16.40 -5.73 4.81
C SER A 54 -16.25 -5.71 6.32
N VAL A 55 -15.94 -4.55 6.89
CA VAL A 55 -15.74 -4.37 8.33
C VAL A 55 -16.78 -3.37 8.85
N PRO A 56 -17.67 -3.78 9.78
CA PRO A 56 -18.55 -2.85 10.47
C PRO A 56 -17.75 -2.07 11.51
N VAL A 57 -17.92 -0.75 11.53
CA VAL A 57 -17.41 0.17 12.56
C VAL A 57 -18.56 1.08 12.97
N GLY A 58 -19.23 0.69 14.05
CA GLY A 58 -20.47 1.30 14.53
C GLY A 58 -21.63 0.96 13.62
N ASP A 59 -22.38 1.99 13.23
CA ASP A 59 -23.47 1.87 12.26
C ASP A 59 -22.98 1.99 10.80
N ILE A 60 -21.69 2.25 10.59
CA ILE A 60 -21.08 2.42 9.25
C ILE A 60 -20.38 1.12 8.85
N ARG A 61 -20.60 0.70 7.61
CA ARG A 61 -19.92 -0.44 7.00
C ARG A 61 -18.86 0.06 6.04
N TYR A 62 -17.62 -0.38 6.23
CA TYR A 62 -16.52 -0.09 5.34
C TYR A 62 -16.15 -1.32 4.53
N ASP A 63 -15.85 -1.13 3.24
CA ASP A 63 -15.30 -2.18 2.40
C ASP A 63 -13.78 -1.99 2.28
N VAL A 64 -13.03 -2.97 2.77
CA VAL A 64 -11.57 -2.97 2.75
C VAL A 64 -11.08 -3.88 1.63
N CYS A 65 -10.21 -3.37 0.80
CA CYS A 65 -9.54 -4.10 -0.26
C CYS A 65 -8.04 -4.24 0.06
N ILE A 66 -7.56 -5.48 0.12
CA ILE A 66 -6.16 -5.80 0.33
C ILE A 66 -5.57 -6.24 -1.01
N GLY A 67 -4.56 -5.50 -1.46
CA GLY A 67 -3.82 -5.79 -2.68
C GLY A 67 -2.97 -7.07 -2.58
N PRO A 68 -2.40 -7.53 -3.69
CA PRO A 68 -1.54 -8.70 -3.69
C PRO A 68 -0.29 -8.48 -2.84
N THR A 69 0.13 -9.50 -2.09
CA THR A 69 1.45 -9.50 -1.47
C THR A 69 2.49 -9.60 -2.57
N MET A 70 3.38 -8.61 -2.68
CA MET A 70 4.45 -8.69 -3.68
C MET A 70 5.39 -9.84 -3.35
N ALA A 71 5.69 -10.66 -4.36
CA ALA A 71 6.73 -11.68 -4.27
C ALA A 71 8.12 -11.02 -4.30
N PHE A 72 9.10 -11.73 -3.75
CA PHE A 72 10.48 -11.29 -3.54
C PHE A 72 11.12 -10.55 -4.75
N PRO A 73 11.89 -9.46 -4.53
CA PRO A 73 12.25 -8.85 -3.24
C PRO A 73 11.15 -7.94 -2.71
N ALA A 74 10.49 -8.35 -1.63
CA ALA A 74 9.38 -7.64 -1.02
C ALA A 74 9.92 -6.59 -0.04
N LEU A 75 10.11 -5.37 -0.54
CA LEU A 75 10.51 -4.21 0.27
C LEU A 75 9.37 -3.46 0.99
N PRO A 76 8.06 -3.64 0.70
CA PRO A 76 7.02 -3.10 1.58
C PRO A 76 6.70 -4.10 2.70
N SER A 77 6.51 -3.60 3.91
CA SER A 77 6.19 -4.38 5.12
C SER A 77 4.80 -5.05 5.11
N GLY A 78 4.11 -5.02 3.97
CA GLY A 78 2.82 -5.69 3.75
C GLY A 78 2.22 -5.35 2.38
N PRO A 79 1.08 -5.96 2.01
CA PRO A 79 0.31 -5.56 0.83
C PRO A 79 -0.24 -4.13 0.97
N SER A 80 -0.66 -3.53 -0.14
CA SER A 80 -1.42 -2.28 -0.09
C SER A 80 -2.84 -2.51 0.43
N CYS A 81 -3.43 -1.49 1.05
CA CYS A 81 -4.77 -1.55 1.61
C CYS A 81 -5.56 -0.31 1.20
N TYR A 82 -6.83 -0.49 0.87
CA TYR A 82 -7.74 0.56 0.43
C TYR A 82 -9.04 0.41 1.23
N VAL A 83 -9.57 1.52 1.72
CA VAL A 83 -10.78 1.55 2.54
C VAL A 83 -11.82 2.38 1.82
N PHE A 84 -12.99 1.79 1.59
CA PHE A 84 -14.14 2.44 0.99
C PHE A 84 -15.22 2.61 2.07
N ASP A 85 -15.90 3.76 2.05
CA ASP A 85 -17.04 4.03 2.92
C ASP A 85 -18.31 3.27 2.47
N ASP A 86 -19.41 3.49 3.18
CA ASP A 86 -20.72 2.88 2.90
C ASP A 86 -21.36 3.37 1.59
N GLN A 87 -20.87 4.48 1.03
CA GLN A 87 -21.23 5.01 -0.28
C GLN A 87 -20.34 4.43 -1.40
N GLY A 88 -19.37 3.59 -1.04
CA GLY A 88 -18.39 3.02 -1.95
C GLY A 88 -17.39 4.04 -2.48
N GLN A 89 -17.19 5.17 -1.80
CA GLN A 89 -16.13 6.13 -2.09
C GLN A 89 -14.86 5.75 -1.35
N LEU A 90 -13.70 5.99 -1.95
CA LEU A 90 -12.41 5.76 -1.32
C LEU A 90 -12.25 6.75 -0.16
N PHE A 91 -12.31 6.21 1.05
CA PHE A 91 -12.14 6.95 2.29
C PHE A 91 -10.65 7.15 2.58
N ASP A 92 -9.87 6.07 2.48
CA ASP A 92 -8.43 6.09 2.77
C ASP A 92 -7.68 4.95 2.06
N TRP A 93 -6.35 5.05 1.99
CA TRP A 93 -5.50 3.99 1.46
C TRP A 93 -4.06 4.08 1.99
N THR A 94 -3.37 2.94 1.98
CA THR A 94 -1.95 2.87 2.28
C THR A 94 -1.23 1.94 1.30
N PRO A 95 -0.02 2.29 0.84
CA PRO A 95 0.80 1.40 0.02
C PRO A 95 1.34 0.20 0.81
N ASN A 96 1.37 0.25 2.15
CA ASN A 96 1.76 -0.88 2.98
C ASN A 96 0.94 -0.97 4.28
N VAL A 97 0.69 -2.19 4.75
CA VAL A 97 -0.01 -2.47 6.01
C VAL A 97 0.92 -2.49 7.24
N GLY A 98 2.22 -2.66 7.07
CA GLY A 98 3.16 -2.86 8.19
C GLY A 98 3.66 -1.59 8.91
N GLU A 99 3.37 -0.38 8.43
CA GLU A 99 3.77 0.87 9.10
C GLU A 99 2.68 1.51 10.00
N GLY A 100 1.57 0.83 10.28
CA GLY A 100 0.73 1.11 11.45
C GLY A 100 0.18 2.54 11.59
N HIS A 101 0.03 3.32 10.51
CA HIS A 101 -0.45 4.70 10.65
C HIS A 101 -1.92 4.90 10.24
N PRO A 102 -2.41 4.47 9.06
CA PRO A 102 -3.81 4.76 8.68
C PRO A 102 -4.81 3.67 9.11
N VAL A 103 -4.39 2.39 9.04
CA VAL A 103 -5.23 1.25 9.49
C VAL A 103 -5.34 1.20 11.01
N ASP A 104 -4.37 1.76 11.74
CA ASP A 104 -4.42 1.80 13.21
C ASP A 104 -5.53 2.73 13.70
N GLU A 105 -5.83 3.81 12.98
CA GLU A 105 -6.97 4.68 13.30
C GLU A 105 -8.30 3.93 13.10
N PHE A 106 -8.41 3.16 12.02
CA PHE A 106 -9.53 2.25 11.78
C PHE A 106 -9.63 1.14 12.84
N HIS A 107 -8.51 0.53 13.22
CA HIS A 107 -8.42 -0.49 14.25
C HIS A 107 -8.75 0.07 15.64
N ASN A 108 -8.38 1.31 15.93
CA ASN A 108 -8.72 1.99 17.18
C ASN A 108 -10.20 2.40 17.22
N LEU A 109 -10.78 2.82 16.09
CA LEU A 109 -12.22 3.07 15.96
C LEU A 109 -13.03 1.78 16.17
N ALA A 110 -12.57 0.65 15.63
CA ALA A 110 -13.22 -0.65 15.81
C ALA A 110 -13.10 -1.21 17.24
N ARG A 111 -12.05 -0.87 17.99
CA ARG A 111 -11.79 -1.40 19.34
C ARG A 111 -12.48 -0.62 20.47
N ASN A 112 -12.93 0.61 20.20
CA ASN A 112 -13.57 1.49 21.17
C ASN A 112 -15.11 1.41 21.14
N GLN A 113 -15.66 0.34 20.59
CA GLN A 113 -17.08 -0.01 20.59
C GLN A 113 -17.29 -1.32 21.34
#